data_AF-A0AAW5W705-F1
#
_entry.id   AF-A0AAW5W705-F1
#
_cell.length_a   1.000
_cell.length_b   1.000
_cell.length_c   1.000
_cell.angle_alpha   90.00
_cell.angle_beta   90.00
_cell.angle_gamma   90.00
#
_symmetry.space_group_name_H-M   'P 1'
#
loop_
_entity.id
_entity.type
_entity.pdbx_description
1 polymer ?
#
loop_
_entity_poly.entity_id
_entity_poly.type
_entity_poly.pdbx_seq_one_letter_code
_entity_poly.pdbx_strand_id
1 'polypeptide(L)'
;MREIMLMRGFLIRGFFFLLSGVMPLSGFSAPIPTQQLNQPCLACHADGDIQGISTDKVQDNLFVSPDKYHDSVHGEVPCIACHESKPGSEGFSVTPHVLKAGAEKSCESCHGVVMRNTVHAVQQSVHSEKIAKGEFSCTSCHNAHTMTAGELNHPGKQRIADDNLMCTNCHSRAGVFTQLSGGKTSTSQDMAHSALPYASEHLNSLRCIDCHADIADTTLHRILPASQAISCEQCHGDSALLTSRLKTFAPDESALAGSLMGKGLFDERVLREKLATVSTLPPVVRQVDGALFTNTYMIGNNGSGQADSLVAWGLGGLVVLLICHGLGRIILSQRAIDIPLDIHYLYTLPVRCWHWLNALCFAALIVSGFALHWVSAQFSLWVDVHNIAGVTLCMIWLGFILVAICGNWHHYRVRWQGFVGRFIRQVRYYLYGIFRGESHPEHASPEAKFNILQQLGYIGVMFLLLPLLIVTGLLMMYPDLTPETLFSSPGKQVVAWLHYGLAVVMVAFIIVHLYLCSTGDTPGSLIKGMIDGYHRSRKQK
;
A
#
# COMPACT_ATOMS: atom_id res chain seq x y z
N MET A 1 21.21 -16.43 -42.86
CA MET A 1 21.42 -17.64 -42.03
C MET A 1 22.22 -17.41 -40.75
N ARG A 2 23.26 -16.54 -40.74
CA ARG A 2 24.05 -16.23 -39.52
C ARG A 2 23.28 -15.47 -38.43
N GLU A 3 22.38 -14.56 -38.79
CA GLU A 3 21.60 -13.77 -37.81
C GLU A 3 20.52 -14.58 -37.07
N ILE A 4 19.95 -15.60 -37.71
CA ILE A 4 18.94 -16.48 -37.11
C ILE A 4 19.58 -17.39 -36.04
N MET A 5 20.87 -17.75 -36.18
CA MET A 5 21.61 -18.52 -35.16
C MET A 5 22.00 -17.68 -33.94
N LEU A 6 22.28 -16.38 -34.12
CA LEU A 6 22.59 -15.45 -33.01
C LEU A 6 21.36 -15.17 -32.14
N MET A 7 20.20 -14.97 -32.74
CA MET A 7 18.92 -14.75 -32.04
C MET A 7 18.50 -15.98 -31.22
N ARG A 8 18.76 -17.18 -31.74
CA ARG A 8 18.48 -18.45 -31.05
C ARG A 8 19.37 -18.66 -29.83
N GLY A 9 20.64 -18.24 -29.89
CA GLY A 9 21.57 -18.28 -28.76
C GLY A 9 21.20 -17.31 -27.63
N PHE A 10 20.66 -16.15 -27.98
CA PHE A 10 20.21 -15.14 -27.01
C PHE A 10 18.92 -15.56 -26.29
N LEU A 11 17.97 -16.13 -27.02
CA LEU A 11 16.72 -16.66 -26.43
C LEU A 11 16.95 -17.88 -25.54
N ILE A 12 17.88 -18.78 -25.90
CA ILE A 12 18.23 -19.93 -25.07
C ILE A 12 18.96 -19.50 -23.79
N ARG A 13 19.83 -18.49 -23.85
CA ARG A 13 20.50 -17.93 -22.68
C ARG A 13 19.52 -17.18 -21.78
N GLY A 14 18.63 -16.36 -22.34
CA GLY A 14 17.57 -15.67 -21.59
C GLY A 14 16.61 -16.64 -20.88
N PHE A 15 16.25 -17.74 -21.55
CA PHE A 15 15.43 -18.80 -20.95
C PHE A 15 16.16 -19.58 -19.85
N PHE A 16 17.48 -19.74 -19.95
CA PHE A 16 18.29 -20.42 -18.92
C PHE A 16 18.47 -19.56 -17.66
N PHE A 17 18.59 -18.23 -17.78
CA PHE A 17 18.66 -17.31 -16.63
C PHE A 17 17.32 -17.16 -15.90
N LEU A 18 16.20 -17.31 -16.61
CA LEU A 18 14.85 -17.30 -16.03
C LEU A 18 14.53 -18.56 -15.20
N LEU A 19 15.20 -19.68 -15.50
CA LEU A 19 14.99 -20.98 -14.84
C LEU A 19 15.94 -21.26 -13.67
N SER A 20 17.09 -20.60 -13.60
CA SER A 20 18.12 -20.86 -12.58
C SER A 20 18.02 -19.99 -11.33
N GLY A 21 17.18 -18.94 -11.32
CA GLY A 21 17.03 -18.04 -10.17
C GLY A 21 18.28 -17.23 -9.82
N VAL A 22 19.36 -17.34 -10.61
CA VAL A 22 20.59 -16.57 -10.44
C VAL A 22 20.53 -15.39 -11.40
N MET A 23 19.89 -14.30 -10.97
CA MET A 23 20.12 -13.00 -11.60
C MET A 23 21.57 -12.57 -11.31
N PRO A 24 22.33 -12.11 -12.32
CA PRO A 24 23.60 -11.46 -12.06
C PRO A 24 23.34 -10.17 -11.26
N LEU A 25 23.92 -10.11 -10.06
CA LEU A 25 23.92 -8.96 -9.12
C LEU A 25 24.52 -7.66 -9.69
N SER A 26 24.92 -7.63 -10.96
CA SER A 26 25.63 -6.51 -11.59
C SER A 26 24.71 -5.42 -12.19
N GLY A 27 23.42 -5.43 -11.87
CA GLY A 27 22.45 -4.40 -12.30
C GLY A 27 21.93 -3.47 -11.20
N PHE A 28 22.34 -3.64 -9.95
CA PHE A 28 21.93 -2.74 -8.86
C PHE A 28 22.76 -1.45 -8.90
N SER A 29 22.34 -0.49 -9.73
CA SER A 29 22.69 0.91 -9.47
C SER A 29 22.12 1.29 -8.11
N ALA A 30 22.92 1.92 -7.25
CA ALA A 30 22.43 2.44 -5.97
C ALA A 30 21.18 3.32 -6.21
N PRO A 31 20.16 3.27 -5.33
CA PRO A 31 19.02 4.16 -5.45
C PRO A 31 19.50 5.61 -5.52
N ILE A 32 19.01 6.36 -6.51
CA ILE A 32 19.30 7.78 -6.66
C ILE A 32 18.73 8.48 -5.42
N PRO A 33 19.54 9.19 -4.62
CA PRO A 33 19.05 9.89 -3.44
C PRO A 33 17.96 10.90 -3.81
N THR A 34 16.95 11.06 -2.95
CA THR A 34 15.85 12.02 -3.16
C THR A 34 16.36 13.44 -3.41
N GLN A 35 17.44 13.83 -2.73
CA GLN A 35 18.12 15.10 -2.97
C GLN A 35 18.54 15.29 -4.44
N GLN A 36 19.02 14.24 -5.10
CA GLN A 36 19.43 14.27 -6.51
C GLN A 36 18.22 14.31 -7.46
N LEU A 37 17.13 13.61 -7.11
CA LEU A 37 15.88 13.66 -7.87
C LEU A 37 15.20 15.04 -7.80
N ASN A 38 15.37 15.75 -6.68
CA ASN A 38 14.75 17.05 -6.46
C ASN A 38 15.58 18.23 -6.99
N GLN A 39 16.87 18.04 -7.31
CA GLN A 39 17.73 19.12 -7.82
C GLN A 39 17.12 19.90 -8.99
N PRO A 40 16.53 19.28 -10.03
CA PRO A 40 15.97 20.03 -11.16
C PRO A 40 14.80 20.94 -10.74
N CYS A 41 13.98 20.52 -9.77
CA CYS A 41 12.89 21.31 -9.24
C CYS A 41 13.43 22.46 -8.36
N LEU A 42 14.34 22.12 -7.44
CA LEU A 42 14.92 23.10 -6.51
C LEU A 42 15.81 24.14 -7.20
N ALA A 43 16.31 23.88 -8.41
CA ALA A 43 17.04 24.86 -9.21
C ALA A 43 16.26 26.16 -9.47
N CYS A 44 14.92 26.10 -9.45
CA CYS A 44 14.07 27.29 -9.54
C CYS A 44 13.22 27.48 -8.27
N HIS A 45 12.67 26.40 -7.70
CA HIS A 45 11.77 26.53 -6.54
C HIS A 45 12.50 26.86 -5.22
N ALA A 46 13.81 26.72 -5.15
CA ALA A 46 14.59 27.23 -4.01
C ALA A 46 14.92 28.72 -4.10
N ASP A 47 14.51 29.41 -5.16
CA ASP A 47 14.71 30.83 -5.34
C ASP A 47 13.51 31.62 -4.78
N GLY A 48 13.73 32.39 -3.72
CA GLY A 48 12.71 33.20 -3.07
C GLY A 48 12.27 34.42 -3.89
N ASP A 49 13.04 34.78 -4.93
CA ASP A 49 12.72 35.90 -5.81
C ASP A 49 11.70 35.50 -6.90
N ILE A 50 11.49 34.19 -7.13
CA ILE A 50 10.53 33.68 -8.10
C ILE A 50 9.14 33.59 -7.46
N GLN A 51 8.23 34.47 -7.87
CA GLN A 51 6.86 34.52 -7.39
C GLN A 51 5.88 33.99 -8.43
N GLY A 52 4.86 33.26 -7.96
CA GLY A 52 3.70 32.93 -8.79
C GLY A 52 2.90 34.18 -9.11
N ILE A 53 2.52 34.36 -10.37
CA ILE A 53 1.54 35.38 -10.79
C ILE A 53 0.22 34.65 -11.01
N SER A 54 -0.71 34.81 -10.07
CA SER A 54 -2.08 34.30 -10.20
C SER A 54 -3.04 35.48 -10.35
N THR A 55 -3.88 35.46 -11.39
CA THR A 55 -4.88 36.51 -11.66
C THR A 55 -6.13 36.36 -10.81
N ASP A 56 -6.43 35.15 -10.33
CA ASP A 56 -7.75 34.80 -9.77
C ASP A 56 -7.70 34.13 -8.39
N LYS A 57 -6.51 33.88 -7.83
CA LYS A 57 -6.32 33.24 -6.51
C LYS A 57 -5.28 33.99 -5.67
N VAL A 58 -5.32 33.78 -4.35
CA VAL A 58 -4.24 34.20 -3.43
C VAL A 58 -2.91 33.75 -4.03
N GLN A 59 -1.96 34.67 -4.13
CA GLN A 59 -0.68 34.46 -4.80
C GLN A 59 0.00 33.18 -4.27
N ASP A 60 0.21 32.19 -5.15
CA ASP A 60 0.82 30.92 -4.77
C ASP A 60 2.31 31.14 -4.48
N ASN A 61 2.72 30.83 -3.25
CA ASN A 61 4.13 30.88 -2.86
C ASN A 61 4.86 29.68 -3.48
N LEU A 62 5.66 29.94 -4.52
CA LEU A 62 6.41 28.90 -5.25
C LEU A 62 7.69 28.47 -4.53
N PHE A 63 8.10 29.20 -3.50
CA PHE A 63 9.35 28.97 -2.78
C PHE A 63 9.28 27.74 -1.87
N VAL A 64 10.28 26.87 -2.01
CA VAL A 64 10.54 25.69 -1.20
C VAL A 64 11.95 25.80 -0.63
N SER A 65 12.06 25.95 0.69
CA SER A 65 13.36 25.95 1.37
C SER A 65 13.97 24.54 1.32
N PRO A 66 15.16 24.35 0.71
CA PRO A 66 15.79 23.04 0.61
C PRO A 66 16.06 22.39 1.97
N ASP A 67 16.58 23.17 2.92
CA ASP A 67 16.92 22.68 4.25
C ASP A 67 15.67 22.27 5.03
N LYS A 68 14.63 23.12 5.04
CA LYS A 68 13.37 22.78 5.72
C LYS A 68 12.65 21.60 5.09
N TYR A 69 12.80 21.42 3.78
CA TYR A 69 12.26 20.27 3.07
C TYR A 69 12.98 18.99 3.43
N HIS A 70 14.31 19.01 3.39
CA HIS A 70 15.15 17.91 3.80
C HIS A 70 14.85 17.47 5.25
N ASP A 71 14.68 18.43 6.15
CA ASP A 71 14.41 18.16 7.58
C ASP A 71 12.93 17.85 7.87
N SER A 72 12.05 17.91 6.86
CA SER A 72 10.63 17.59 7.01
C SER A 72 10.41 16.07 7.08
N VAL A 73 9.23 15.66 7.56
CA VAL A 73 8.82 14.24 7.52
C VAL A 73 8.65 13.69 6.11
N HIS A 74 8.70 14.55 5.09
CA HIS A 74 8.63 14.20 3.67
C HIS A 74 9.97 14.40 2.95
N GLY A 75 11.08 14.67 3.64
CA GLY A 75 12.37 14.97 3.01
C GLY A 75 12.90 13.86 2.10
N GLU A 76 12.47 12.62 2.34
CA GLU A 76 12.82 11.44 1.53
C GLU A 76 11.84 11.15 0.38
N VAL A 77 10.74 11.91 0.24
CA VAL A 77 9.77 11.74 -0.84
C VAL A 77 10.16 12.64 -2.01
N PRO A 78 10.34 12.18 -3.26
CA PRO A 78 10.70 13.08 -4.37
C PRO A 78 9.54 13.98 -4.80
N CYS A 79 9.82 15.20 -5.27
CA CYS A 79 8.80 16.19 -5.67
C CYS A 79 7.79 15.62 -6.68
N ILE A 80 8.26 14.84 -7.64
CA ILE A 80 7.43 14.22 -8.70
C ILE A 80 6.52 13.09 -8.20
N ALA A 81 6.70 12.63 -6.96
CA ALA A 81 5.74 11.69 -6.34
C ALA A 81 4.46 12.42 -5.88
N CYS A 82 4.57 13.71 -5.54
CA CYS A 82 3.45 14.54 -5.11
C CYS A 82 2.90 15.42 -6.24
N HIS A 83 3.75 15.87 -7.17
CA HIS A 83 3.40 16.75 -8.27
C HIS A 83 3.31 16.00 -9.61
N GLU A 84 2.21 16.21 -10.33
CA GLU A 84 1.97 15.63 -11.65
C GLU A 84 1.84 16.73 -12.71
N SER A 85 2.59 16.60 -13.80
CA SER A 85 2.44 17.47 -14.96
C SER A 85 1.17 17.16 -15.75
N LYS A 86 0.62 18.15 -16.46
CA LYS A 86 -0.60 17.97 -17.26
C LYS A 86 -0.36 16.94 -18.38
N PRO A 87 -1.22 15.93 -18.55
CA PRO A 87 -1.13 14.99 -19.67
C PRO A 87 -1.15 15.74 -21.02
N GLY A 88 -0.19 15.43 -21.89
CA GLY A 88 -0.02 16.09 -23.19
C GLY A 88 0.76 17.41 -23.16
N SER A 89 1.29 17.84 -22.01
CA SER A 89 2.30 18.89 -21.92
C SER A 89 3.71 18.31 -22.07
N GLU A 90 4.72 19.17 -22.24
CA GLU A 90 6.14 18.78 -22.26
C GLU A 90 6.69 18.43 -20.86
N GLY A 91 5.80 18.20 -19.89
CA GLY A 91 6.14 17.76 -18.53
C GLY A 91 6.91 18.80 -17.74
N PHE A 92 7.76 18.33 -16.82
CA PHE A 92 8.66 19.16 -16.02
C PHE A 92 9.93 19.62 -16.78
N SER A 93 10.05 19.27 -18.07
CA SER A 93 11.21 19.64 -18.88
C SER A 93 11.18 21.09 -19.39
N VAL A 94 10.04 21.77 -19.23
CA VAL A 94 9.83 23.17 -19.64
C VAL A 94 9.46 24.06 -18.47
N THR A 95 9.88 25.32 -18.53
CA THR A 95 9.57 26.33 -17.52
C THR A 95 8.92 27.56 -18.18
N PRO A 96 7.77 28.05 -17.67
CA PRO A 96 6.95 27.46 -16.60
C PRO A 96 6.27 26.16 -17.04
N HIS A 97 6.26 25.13 -16.18
CA HIS A 97 5.55 23.88 -16.44
C HIS A 97 4.08 24.00 -16.07
N VAL A 98 3.23 23.23 -16.76
CA VAL A 98 1.79 23.20 -16.49
C VAL A 98 1.47 21.99 -15.62
N LEU A 99 1.08 22.24 -14.37
CA LEU A 99 0.58 21.21 -13.47
C LEU A 99 -0.80 20.73 -13.90
N LYS A 100 -1.10 19.45 -13.66
CA LYS A 100 -2.44 18.90 -13.86
C LYS A 100 -3.38 19.49 -12.79
N ALA A 101 -4.53 20.00 -13.22
CA ALA A 101 -5.50 20.59 -12.31
C ALA A 101 -6.02 19.53 -11.31
N GLY A 102 -5.98 19.86 -10.00
CA GLY A 102 -6.37 18.93 -8.93
C GLY A 102 -5.42 17.74 -8.73
N ALA A 103 -4.19 17.82 -9.23
CA ALA A 103 -3.25 16.70 -9.23
C ALA A 103 -2.23 16.68 -8.10
N GLU A 104 -2.30 17.64 -7.18
CA GLU A 104 -1.63 17.49 -5.91
C GLU A 104 -2.22 16.28 -5.18
N LYS A 105 -1.38 15.28 -4.93
CA LYS A 105 -1.78 14.11 -4.16
C LYS A 105 -2.28 14.59 -2.80
N SER A 106 -3.56 14.35 -2.51
CA SER A 106 -4.14 14.74 -1.22
C SER A 106 -3.43 13.99 -0.10
N CYS A 107 -3.35 14.58 1.10
CA CYS A 107 -2.81 13.88 2.27
C CYS A 107 -3.52 12.53 2.47
N GLU A 108 -4.82 12.46 2.19
CA GLU A 108 -5.65 11.25 2.30
C GLU A 108 -5.24 10.14 1.33
N SER A 109 -4.67 10.49 0.18
CA SER A 109 -4.19 9.51 -0.81
C SER A 109 -3.07 8.61 -0.26
N CYS A 110 -2.30 9.11 0.72
CA CYS A 110 -1.23 8.37 1.42
C CYS A 110 -1.56 8.08 2.89
N HIS A 111 -2.21 9.01 3.61
CA HIS A 111 -2.49 8.96 5.05
C HIS A 111 -3.94 8.61 5.41
N GLY A 112 -4.82 8.32 4.45
CA GLY A 112 -6.27 8.22 4.67
C GLY A 112 -6.71 7.27 5.79
N VAL A 113 -5.92 6.24 6.10
CA VAL A 113 -6.20 5.32 7.22
C VAL A 113 -5.89 5.96 8.58
N VAL A 114 -4.72 6.60 8.70
CA VAL A 114 -4.26 7.19 9.97
C VAL A 114 -4.99 8.49 10.27
N MET A 115 -5.31 9.25 9.23
CA MET A 115 -5.99 10.54 9.33
C MET A 115 -7.52 10.42 9.31
N ARG A 116 -8.12 9.23 9.35
CA ARG A 116 -9.59 9.08 9.27
C ARG A 116 -10.34 9.98 10.27
N ASN A 117 -9.95 9.95 11.54
CA ASN A 117 -10.60 10.76 12.57
C ASN A 117 -10.34 12.25 12.36
N THR A 118 -9.13 12.60 11.91
CA THR A 118 -8.74 13.96 11.55
C THR A 118 -9.58 14.50 10.40
N VAL A 119 -9.70 13.76 9.29
CA VAL A 119 -10.51 14.14 8.13
C VAL A 119 -11.97 14.33 8.52
N HIS A 120 -12.51 13.42 9.32
CA HIS A 120 -13.87 13.53 9.84
C HIS A 120 -14.05 14.77 10.73
N ALA A 121 -13.08 15.06 11.60
CA ALA A 121 -13.10 16.27 12.43
C ALA A 121 -13.03 17.55 11.58
N VAL A 122 -12.18 17.59 10.56
CA VAL A 122 -12.09 18.72 9.60
C VAL A 122 -13.42 18.93 8.86
N GLN A 123 -14.09 17.87 8.43
CA GLN A 123 -15.40 17.93 7.77
C GLN A 123 -16.51 18.48 8.68
N GLN A 124 -16.32 18.41 9.99
CA GLN A 124 -17.23 19.00 10.98
C GLN A 124 -16.81 20.41 11.43
N SER A 125 -15.71 20.94 10.89
CA SER A 125 -15.21 22.27 11.22
C SER A 125 -15.97 23.37 10.46
N VAL A 126 -15.79 24.62 10.88
CA VAL A 126 -16.29 25.81 10.17
C VAL A 126 -15.73 25.96 8.77
N HIS A 127 -14.61 25.32 8.45
CA HIS A 127 -13.97 25.38 7.14
C HIS A 127 -14.54 24.35 6.15
N SER A 128 -15.38 23.41 6.60
CA SER A 128 -15.92 22.30 5.80
C SER A 128 -16.63 22.74 4.52
N GLU A 129 -17.45 23.79 4.58
CA GLU A 129 -18.17 24.30 3.40
C GLU A 129 -17.20 24.79 2.31
N LYS A 130 -16.08 25.38 2.71
CA LYS A 130 -15.05 25.88 1.80
C LYS A 130 -14.21 24.75 1.23
N ILE A 131 -13.96 23.71 2.04
CA ILE A 131 -13.35 22.46 1.58
C ILE A 131 -14.22 21.79 0.52
N ALA A 132 -15.53 21.70 0.75
CA ALA A 132 -16.47 21.10 -0.20
C ALA A 132 -16.53 21.85 -1.54
N LYS A 133 -16.26 23.16 -1.55
CA LYS A 133 -16.17 23.99 -2.77
C LYS A 133 -14.79 23.96 -3.44
N GLY A 134 -13.81 23.25 -2.87
CA GLY A 134 -12.43 23.23 -3.38
C GLY A 134 -11.68 24.54 -3.17
N GLU A 135 -12.16 25.41 -2.28
CA GLU A 135 -11.53 26.69 -1.91
C GLU A 135 -10.54 26.53 -0.74
N PHE A 136 -10.54 25.36 -0.09
CA PHE A 136 -9.75 25.06 1.11
C PHE A 136 -9.37 23.56 1.15
N SER A 137 -8.25 23.22 1.78
CA SER A 137 -7.77 21.83 1.88
C SER A 137 -6.85 21.64 3.10
N CYS A 138 -6.34 20.42 3.31
CA CYS A 138 -5.30 20.17 4.32
C CYS A 138 -4.06 21.04 4.10
N THR A 139 -3.71 21.34 2.84
CA THR A 139 -2.55 22.16 2.49
C THR A 139 -2.75 23.65 2.76
N SER A 140 -3.99 24.07 3.04
CA SER A 140 -4.29 25.43 3.50
C SER A 140 -3.81 25.69 4.94
N CYS A 141 -3.67 24.65 5.75
CA CYS A 141 -3.17 24.74 7.13
C CYS A 141 -1.77 24.12 7.30
N HIS A 142 -1.48 23.05 6.55
CA HIS A 142 -0.22 22.32 6.66
C HIS A 142 0.62 22.46 5.39
N ASN A 143 1.93 22.62 5.53
CA ASN A 143 2.83 22.60 4.40
C ASN A 143 3.60 21.27 4.37
N ALA A 144 3.33 20.43 3.37
CA ALA A 144 4.02 19.15 3.19
C ALA A 144 5.54 19.32 3.05
N HIS A 145 6.00 20.48 2.55
CA HIS A 145 7.42 20.78 2.35
C HIS A 145 8.16 21.19 3.62
N THR A 146 7.48 21.51 4.72
CA THR A 146 8.16 22.03 5.92
C THR A 146 7.61 21.42 7.21
N MET A 147 6.69 20.47 7.11
CA MET A 147 6.12 19.83 8.28
C MET A 147 7.14 18.90 8.93
N THR A 148 7.44 19.18 10.18
CA THR A 148 8.29 18.34 11.02
C THR A 148 7.44 17.48 11.92
N ALA A 149 7.99 16.36 12.38
CA ALA A 149 7.40 15.59 13.47
C ALA A 149 7.33 16.53 14.68
N GLY A 150 6.12 16.95 15.04
CA GLY A 150 5.91 17.92 16.10
C GLY A 150 5.95 17.24 17.47
N GLU A 151 6.57 17.91 18.44
CA GLU A 151 6.22 17.70 19.84
C GLU A 151 4.79 18.22 20.04
N LEU A 152 3.82 17.31 19.89
CA LEU A 152 2.40 17.60 20.13
C LEU A 152 2.16 18.03 21.58
N ASN A 153 3.05 17.62 22.48
CA ASN A 153 3.09 17.99 23.89
C ASN A 153 4.30 18.89 24.09
N HIS A 154 4.10 20.14 24.52
CA HIS A 154 5.15 21.12 24.84
C HIS A 154 5.70 21.99 23.69
N PRO A 155 4.87 22.54 22.77
CA PRO A 155 5.39 23.44 21.75
C PRO A 155 6.05 24.66 22.41
N GLY A 156 7.34 24.85 22.14
CA GLY A 156 8.04 26.08 22.51
C GLY A 156 7.41 27.31 21.84
N LYS A 157 7.75 28.51 22.32
CA LYS A 157 7.21 29.79 21.80
C LYS A 157 7.30 29.91 20.28
N GLN A 158 8.41 29.46 19.68
CA GLN A 158 8.58 29.48 18.23
C GLN A 158 7.57 28.57 17.53
N ARG A 159 7.34 27.36 18.05
CA ARG A 159 6.37 26.43 17.47
C ARG A 159 4.93 26.95 17.57
N ILE A 160 4.59 27.65 18.65
CA ILE A 160 3.28 28.30 18.80
C ILE A 160 3.10 29.40 17.76
N ALA A 161 4.13 30.23 17.55
CA ALA A 161 4.12 31.25 16.52
C ALA A 161 3.95 30.62 15.12
N ASP A 162 4.67 29.54 14.83
CA ASP A 162 4.59 28.82 13.55
C ASP A 162 3.19 28.16 13.37
N ASP A 163 2.65 27.55 14.42
CA ASP A 163 1.32 26.93 14.40
C ASP A 163 0.22 28.02 14.24
N ASN A 164 0.37 29.19 14.84
CA ASN A 164 -0.59 30.30 14.70
C ASN A 164 -0.48 31.01 13.36
N LEU A 165 0.71 30.98 12.73
CA LEU A 165 0.94 31.61 11.44
C LEU A 165 -0.02 31.06 10.38
N MET A 166 -0.32 29.76 10.40
CA MET A 166 -1.26 29.14 9.45
C MET A 166 -2.65 29.76 9.49
N CYS A 167 -3.14 30.10 10.69
CA CYS A 167 -4.44 30.76 10.86
C CYS A 167 -4.35 32.23 10.45
N THR A 168 -3.33 32.94 10.93
CA THR A 168 -3.20 34.39 10.71
C THR A 168 -2.95 34.74 9.24
N ASN A 169 -2.33 33.86 8.44
CA ASN A 169 -2.16 34.06 7.00
C ASN A 169 -3.47 34.40 6.27
N CYS A 170 -4.60 33.89 6.76
CA CYS A 170 -5.93 34.22 6.23
C CYS A 170 -6.71 35.14 7.18
N HIS A 171 -6.62 34.96 8.50
CA HIS A 171 -7.47 35.66 9.47
C HIS A 171 -6.99 37.07 9.85
N SER A 172 -5.72 37.42 9.68
CA SER A 172 -5.22 38.79 9.96
C SER A 172 -5.08 39.66 8.70
N ARG A 173 -5.31 39.09 7.51
CA ARG A 173 -5.23 39.79 6.23
C ARG A 173 -6.63 40.13 5.72
N ALA A 174 -7.08 41.36 5.92
CA ALA A 174 -8.44 41.80 5.60
C ALA A 174 -8.89 41.47 4.16
N GLY A 175 -8.01 41.65 3.16
CA GLY A 175 -8.31 41.30 1.76
C GLY A 175 -8.55 39.81 1.55
N VAL A 176 -7.65 38.96 2.07
CA VAL A 176 -7.73 37.49 1.96
C VAL A 176 -8.96 36.97 2.71
N PHE A 177 -9.20 37.47 3.92
CA PHE A 177 -10.36 37.08 4.72
C PHE A 177 -11.67 37.45 4.02
N THR A 178 -11.79 38.67 3.50
CA THR A 178 -13.02 39.14 2.83
C THR A 178 -13.32 38.31 1.59
N GLN A 179 -12.29 37.94 0.81
CA GLN A 179 -12.41 37.07 -0.35
C GLN A 179 -12.90 35.67 0.04
N LEU A 180 -12.26 35.02 1.01
CA LEU A 180 -12.60 33.65 1.40
C LEU A 180 -13.92 33.54 2.16
N SER A 181 -14.31 34.58 2.91
CA SER A 181 -15.52 34.59 3.74
C SER A 181 -16.81 34.97 2.98
N GLY A 182 -16.72 35.24 1.67
CA GLY A 182 -17.87 35.64 0.87
C GLY A 182 -18.32 37.09 1.14
N GLY A 183 -17.36 38.00 1.35
CA GLY A 183 -17.62 39.42 1.54
C GLY A 183 -17.83 39.87 2.98
N LYS A 184 -17.54 39.02 3.99
CA LYS A 184 -17.55 39.47 5.39
C LYS A 184 -16.38 40.43 5.59
N THR A 185 -16.68 41.60 6.13
CA THR A 185 -15.64 42.54 6.55
C THR A 185 -14.87 41.95 7.72
N SER A 186 -13.54 42.01 7.65
CA SER A 186 -12.71 41.76 8.83
C SER A 186 -13.03 42.87 9.85
N THR A 187 -13.77 42.52 10.90
CA THR A 187 -13.96 43.43 12.03
C THR A 187 -12.64 43.51 12.78
N SER A 188 -11.90 44.60 12.52
CA SER A 188 -10.61 45.00 13.06
C SER A 188 -9.42 44.06 12.80
N GLN A 189 -8.27 44.65 12.45
CA GLN A 189 -6.97 43.99 12.35
C GLN A 189 -6.48 43.41 13.69
N ASP A 190 -7.17 43.68 14.79
CA ASP A 190 -7.11 42.89 16.01
C ASP A 190 -8.28 41.91 15.99
N MET A 191 -7.94 40.63 15.92
CA MET A 191 -8.87 39.52 16.02
C MET A 191 -9.90 39.77 17.14
N ALA A 192 -11.12 39.24 17.02
CA ALA A 192 -12.28 39.44 17.92
C ALA A 192 -12.09 39.04 19.42
N HIS A 193 -10.85 39.01 19.90
CA HIS A 193 -10.36 38.77 21.25
C HIS A 193 -10.25 40.05 22.09
N SER A 194 -10.94 41.14 21.73
CA SER A 194 -11.02 42.33 22.60
C SER A 194 -11.65 42.03 23.97
N ALA A 195 -12.43 40.94 24.05
CA ALA A 195 -12.98 40.40 25.28
C ALA A 195 -12.00 39.48 26.07
N LEU A 196 -10.81 39.18 25.51
CA LEU A 196 -9.80 38.33 26.16
C LEU A 196 -8.87 39.20 27.03
N PRO A 197 -8.85 39.02 28.36
CA PRO A 197 -7.88 39.70 29.21
C PRO A 197 -6.45 39.30 28.84
N TYR A 198 -5.52 40.25 28.77
CA TYR A 198 -4.10 39.97 28.43
C TYR A 198 -3.97 39.16 27.13
N ALA A 199 -4.63 39.62 26.06
CA ALA A 199 -4.71 38.90 24.80
C ALA A 199 -3.33 38.59 24.21
N SER A 200 -2.36 39.51 24.33
CA SER A 200 -0.98 39.31 23.88
C SER A 200 -0.31 38.12 24.56
N GLU A 201 -0.50 37.97 25.86
CA GLU A 201 0.09 36.92 26.68
C GLU A 201 -0.51 35.56 26.35
N HIS A 202 -1.83 35.51 26.14
CA HIS A 202 -2.52 34.31 25.68
C HIS A 202 -2.06 33.90 24.28
N LEU A 203 -2.02 34.82 23.30
CA LEU A 203 -1.62 34.52 21.93
C LEU A 203 -0.12 34.15 21.80
N ASN A 204 0.72 34.59 22.74
CA ASN A 204 2.13 34.19 22.83
C ASN A 204 2.34 32.82 23.51
N SER A 205 1.34 32.32 24.23
CA SER A 205 1.45 31.12 25.08
C SER A 205 0.52 30.00 24.65
N LEU A 206 -0.46 30.27 23.78
CA LEU A 206 -1.47 29.33 23.31
C LEU A 206 -1.57 29.38 21.80
N ARG A 207 -1.87 28.23 21.21
CA ARG A 207 -2.21 28.14 19.79
C ARG A 207 -3.69 28.51 19.62
N CYS A 208 -4.06 29.02 18.46
CA CYS A 208 -5.46 29.29 18.12
C CYS A 208 -6.35 28.05 18.36
N ILE A 209 -5.85 26.86 18.01
CA ILE A 209 -6.57 25.59 18.19
C ILE A 209 -6.78 25.20 19.65
N ASP A 210 -5.98 25.72 20.59
CA ASP A 210 -6.15 25.41 22.02
C ASP A 210 -7.45 26.01 22.56
N CYS A 211 -7.96 27.08 21.93
CA CYS A 211 -9.22 27.74 22.26
C CYS A 211 -10.35 27.44 21.24
N HIS A 212 -10.01 27.20 19.98
CA HIS A 212 -10.99 27.06 18.88
C HIS A 212 -11.31 25.63 18.48
N ALA A 213 -10.53 24.62 18.89
CA ALA A 213 -10.89 23.23 18.65
C ALA A 213 -11.94 22.75 19.66
N ASP A 214 -12.89 21.94 19.19
CA ASP A 214 -13.89 21.31 20.04
C ASP A 214 -13.22 20.52 21.18
N ILE A 215 -13.70 20.72 22.41
CA ILE A 215 -13.20 20.04 23.61
C ILE A 215 -13.34 18.50 23.47
N ALA A 216 -14.39 18.04 22.77
CA ALA A 216 -14.62 16.62 22.54
C ALA A 216 -13.74 16.03 21.42
N ASP A 217 -13.08 16.88 20.62
CA ASP A 217 -12.20 16.41 19.55
C ASP A 217 -10.77 16.21 20.04
N THR A 218 -10.38 14.96 20.15
CA THR A 218 -9.02 14.56 20.54
C THR A 218 -7.99 14.80 19.44
N THR A 219 -8.41 15.09 18.20
CA THR A 219 -7.50 15.36 17.08
C THR A 219 -7.14 16.83 16.94
N LEU A 220 -7.90 17.75 17.54
CA LEU A 220 -7.76 19.21 17.42
C LEU A 220 -8.05 19.80 16.02
N HIS A 221 -8.78 19.08 15.18
CA HIS A 221 -9.07 19.49 13.80
C HIS A 221 -10.52 19.92 13.55
N ARG A 222 -11.42 19.67 14.52
CA ARG A 222 -12.78 20.21 14.51
C ARG A 222 -12.78 21.64 15.04
N ILE A 223 -12.44 22.57 14.15
CA ILE A 223 -12.40 24.01 14.46
C ILE A 223 -13.82 24.59 14.49
N LEU A 224 -14.16 25.21 15.62
CA LEU A 224 -15.47 25.80 15.91
C LEU A 224 -15.50 27.30 15.54
N PRO A 225 -16.70 27.89 15.32
CA PRO A 225 -16.82 29.32 15.08
C PRO A 225 -16.45 30.11 16.33
N ALA A 226 -16.09 31.39 16.17
CA ALA A 226 -15.69 32.25 17.29
C ALA A 226 -16.74 32.30 18.43
N SER A 227 -18.03 32.19 18.12
CA SER A 227 -19.11 32.16 19.11
C SER A 227 -19.17 30.88 19.96
N GLN A 228 -18.44 29.85 19.57
CA GLN A 228 -18.36 28.55 20.26
C GLN A 228 -16.92 28.22 20.69
N ALA A 229 -16.02 29.21 20.71
CA ALA A 229 -14.70 29.05 21.28
C ALA A 229 -14.79 28.76 22.79
N ILE A 230 -13.78 28.09 23.33
CA ILE A 230 -13.70 27.73 24.74
C ILE A 230 -13.76 29.01 25.59
N SER A 231 -14.70 29.07 26.53
CA SER A 231 -14.85 30.19 27.44
C SER A 231 -13.79 30.19 28.55
N CYS A 232 -13.62 31.35 29.20
CA CYS A 232 -12.71 31.47 30.34
C CYS A 232 -13.08 30.51 31.48
N GLU A 233 -14.37 30.31 31.76
CA GLU A 233 -14.83 29.39 32.80
C GLU A 233 -14.56 27.93 32.44
N GLN A 234 -14.78 27.54 31.18
CA GLN A 234 -14.43 26.18 30.73
C GLN A 234 -12.93 25.94 30.82
N CYS A 235 -12.11 26.91 30.39
CA CYS A 235 -10.65 26.76 30.41
C CYS A 235 -10.08 26.82 31.83
N HIS A 236 -10.49 27.77 32.68
CA HIS A 236 -9.91 27.95 34.02
C HIS A 236 -10.67 27.24 35.14
N GLY A 237 -11.92 26.83 34.91
CA GLY A 237 -12.76 26.11 35.87
C GLY A 237 -12.63 24.58 35.77
N ASP A 238 -12.29 24.04 34.60
CA ASP A 238 -11.97 22.62 34.41
C ASP A 238 -10.45 22.43 34.39
N SER A 239 -9.89 22.04 35.54
CA SER A 239 -8.46 21.77 35.67
C SER A 239 -7.97 20.67 34.73
N ALA A 240 -8.83 19.74 34.29
CA ALA A 240 -8.46 18.68 33.36
C ALA A 240 -8.39 19.19 31.92
N LEU A 241 -9.31 20.08 31.50
CA LEU A 241 -9.22 20.74 30.20
C LEU A 241 -7.99 21.64 30.14
N LEU A 242 -7.79 22.51 31.14
CA LEU A 242 -6.62 23.37 31.23
C LEU A 242 -5.34 22.53 31.20
N THR A 243 -5.28 21.47 32.01
CA THR A 243 -4.12 20.58 32.05
C THR A 243 -3.98 19.78 30.77
N SER A 244 -5.03 19.44 30.04
CA SER A 244 -4.91 18.78 28.73
C SER A 244 -4.39 19.72 27.64
N ARG A 245 -4.68 21.03 27.76
CA ARG A 245 -4.20 22.08 26.86
C ARG A 245 -2.85 22.70 27.34
N LEU A 246 -2.48 22.55 28.62
CA LEU A 246 -1.25 23.03 29.27
C LEU A 246 -0.24 21.95 29.66
N LYS A 247 -0.58 20.65 29.69
CA LYS A 247 0.39 19.52 29.54
C LYS A 247 1.01 19.51 28.15
N THR A 248 0.73 20.56 27.40
CA THR A 248 1.48 21.07 26.28
C THR A 248 2.46 22.19 26.70
N PHE A 249 2.86 22.33 27.98
CA PHE A 249 3.94 23.24 28.45
C PHE A 249 4.81 22.81 29.65
N ALA A 250 4.46 21.79 30.43
CA ALA A 250 5.30 21.33 31.55
C ALA A 250 6.16 20.09 31.22
N PRO A 251 7.51 20.14 31.26
CA PRO A 251 8.33 18.94 31.12
C PRO A 251 7.83 17.89 32.12
N ASP A 252 7.81 16.62 31.69
CA ASP A 252 7.32 15.47 32.45
C ASP A 252 7.60 15.64 33.95
N GLU A 253 6.59 16.02 34.74
CA GLU A 253 6.77 16.26 36.18
C GLU A 253 7.17 14.97 36.91
N SER A 254 7.05 13.82 36.24
CA SER A 254 7.62 12.56 36.72
C SER A 254 9.17 12.54 36.71
N ALA A 255 9.83 13.43 35.96
CA ALA A 255 11.29 13.60 35.96
C ALA A 255 11.80 14.70 36.91
N LEU A 256 10.98 15.69 37.28
CA LEU A 256 11.40 16.76 38.20
C LEU A 256 10.93 16.57 39.66
N ALA A 257 9.81 15.88 39.90
CA ALA A 257 9.31 15.64 41.27
C ALA A 257 10.27 14.81 42.13
N GLY A 258 11.09 13.96 41.50
CA GLY A 258 12.17 13.23 42.18
C GLY A 258 13.43 14.06 42.44
N SER A 259 13.66 15.15 41.71
CA SER A 259 14.92 15.91 41.77
C SER A 259 15.09 16.77 43.03
N LEU A 260 14.01 16.96 43.80
CA LEU A 260 13.98 17.72 45.05
C LEU A 260 13.65 16.86 46.29
N MET A 261 13.38 15.56 46.13
CA MET A 261 13.28 14.64 47.27
C MET A 261 14.65 14.53 47.98
N GLY A 262 14.68 14.66 49.32
CA GLY A 262 15.92 14.68 50.10
C GLY A 262 16.53 16.07 50.34
N LYS A 263 15.87 17.17 49.91
CA LYS A 263 16.33 18.55 50.16
C LYS A 263 15.61 19.28 51.31
N GLY A 264 14.77 18.59 52.08
CA GLY A 264 14.19 19.10 53.34
C GLY A 264 13.12 20.19 53.19
N LEU A 265 12.54 20.37 51.99
CA LEU A 265 11.58 21.44 51.68
C LEU A 265 10.11 21.05 51.90
N PHE A 266 9.77 19.76 52.05
CA PHE A 266 8.40 19.27 52.26
C PHE A 266 8.37 18.06 53.22
N ASP A 267 7.22 17.80 53.87
CA ASP A 267 7.00 16.58 54.67
C ASP A 267 6.84 15.36 53.74
N GLU A 268 7.94 14.61 53.64
CA GLU A 268 8.13 13.54 52.67
C GLU A 268 7.16 12.36 52.86
N ARG A 269 6.68 12.13 54.09
CA ARG A 269 5.77 11.02 54.41
C ARG A 269 4.38 11.32 53.87
N VAL A 270 3.90 12.54 54.09
CA VAL A 270 2.57 13.00 53.65
C VAL A 270 2.50 13.08 52.13
N LEU A 271 3.58 13.51 51.48
CA LEU A 271 3.62 13.63 50.02
C LEU A 271 3.59 12.25 49.32
N ARG A 272 4.31 11.26 49.86
CA ARG A 272 4.29 9.88 49.34
C ARG A 272 2.95 9.19 49.54
N GLU A 273 2.31 9.38 50.69
CA GLU A 273 0.95 8.87 50.93
C GLU A 273 -0.05 9.48 49.94
N LYS A 274 0.04 10.79 49.66
CA LYS A 274 -0.84 11.44 48.67
C LYS A 274 -0.59 10.99 47.23
N LEU A 275 0.68 10.88 46.80
CA LEU A 275 1.01 10.41 45.46
C LEU A 275 0.59 8.95 45.22
N ALA A 276 0.67 8.09 46.25
CA ALA A 276 0.20 6.71 46.18
C ALA A 276 -1.33 6.59 46.03
N THR A 277 -2.09 7.62 46.42
CA THR A 277 -3.57 7.66 46.28
C THR A 277 -4.05 8.21 44.93
N VAL A 278 -3.16 8.81 44.13
CA VAL A 278 -3.51 9.34 42.81
C VAL A 278 -3.31 8.25 41.76
N SER A 279 -4.38 7.52 41.42
CA SER A 279 -4.33 6.59 40.29
C SER A 279 -4.44 7.36 38.96
N THR A 280 -3.33 7.80 38.41
CA THR A 280 -3.29 8.14 36.99
C THR A 280 -3.02 6.86 36.23
N LEU A 281 -4.02 6.32 35.53
CA LEU A 281 -3.69 5.50 34.36
C LEU A 281 -2.87 6.40 33.44
N PRO A 282 -1.65 6.00 33.04
CA PRO A 282 -0.94 6.75 32.02
C PRO A 282 -1.87 6.81 30.80
N PRO A 283 -2.13 7.99 30.22
CA PRO A 283 -2.78 8.03 28.92
C PRO A 283 -1.93 7.19 27.97
N VAL A 284 -2.59 6.41 27.12
CA VAL A 284 -1.89 5.72 26.03
C VAL A 284 -1.33 6.81 25.12
N VAL A 285 -0.08 7.17 25.36
CA VAL A 285 0.71 8.01 24.48
C VAL A 285 0.90 7.20 23.20
N ARG A 286 0.04 7.44 22.20
CA ARG A 286 0.45 7.19 20.83
C ARG A 286 1.40 8.30 20.47
N GLN A 287 2.64 8.14 20.89
CA GLN A 287 3.75 8.78 20.19
C GLN A 287 3.57 8.30 18.75
N VAL A 288 3.30 9.25 17.86
CA VAL A 288 3.48 8.95 16.45
C VAL A 288 4.99 8.91 16.28
N ASP A 289 5.60 7.76 16.59
CA ASP A 289 6.99 7.52 16.26
C ASP A 289 7.18 7.93 14.80
N GLY A 290 8.21 8.69 14.48
CA GLY A 290 8.63 8.93 13.08
C GLY A 290 8.90 7.61 12.32
N ALA A 291 8.86 6.49 13.03
CA ALA A 291 8.80 5.13 12.56
C ALA A 291 7.35 4.55 12.47
N LEU A 292 6.30 5.36 12.26
CA LEU A 292 4.89 4.92 12.30
C LEU A 292 4.49 3.88 11.25
N PHE A 293 5.39 3.62 10.32
CA PHE A 293 5.30 2.61 9.29
C PHE A 293 6.07 1.32 9.66
N THR A 294 6.48 1.12 10.91
CA THR A 294 7.17 -0.14 11.30
C THR A 294 6.22 -1.28 11.63
N ASN A 295 4.98 -1.01 12.05
CA ASN A 295 4.04 -2.05 12.54
C ASN A 295 2.63 -2.04 11.91
N THR A 296 2.37 -1.18 10.92
CA THR A 296 1.08 -1.16 10.19
C THR A 296 1.33 -1.52 8.74
N TYR A 297 0.96 -2.75 8.33
CA TYR A 297 1.18 -3.26 6.98
C TYR A 297 0.45 -2.42 5.92
N MET A 298 1.23 -1.76 5.07
CA MET A 298 0.83 -1.02 3.88
C MET A 298 1.47 -1.75 2.70
N ILE A 299 0.64 -2.55 2.04
CA ILE A 299 1.01 -3.40 0.90
C ILE A 299 1.70 -2.54 -0.17
N GLY A 300 2.99 -2.82 -0.41
CA GLY A 300 3.82 -2.08 -1.36
C GLY A 300 4.71 -0.97 -0.77
N ASN A 301 4.68 -0.70 0.55
CA ASN A 301 5.52 0.34 1.18
C ASN A 301 6.22 -0.15 2.47
N ASN A 302 5.53 -0.92 3.32
CA ASN A 302 6.11 -1.51 4.52
C ASN A 302 5.54 -2.91 4.78
N GLY A 303 6.45 -3.87 5.01
CA GLY A 303 6.08 -5.23 5.39
C GLY A 303 5.66 -5.32 6.85
N SER A 304 4.69 -6.18 7.19
CA SER A 304 4.53 -6.62 8.57
C SER A 304 5.53 -7.73 8.75
N GLY A 305 6.62 -7.46 9.48
CA GLY A 305 7.69 -8.43 9.66
C GLY A 305 7.20 -9.79 10.14
N GLN A 306 6.11 -9.84 10.92
CA GLN A 306 5.47 -11.09 11.35
C GLN A 306 4.66 -11.76 10.23
N ALA A 307 3.78 -11.04 9.54
CA ALA A 307 2.94 -11.61 8.49
C ALA A 307 3.77 -12.07 7.29
N ASP A 308 4.72 -11.25 6.86
CA ASP A 308 5.61 -11.58 5.74
C ASP A 308 6.55 -12.74 6.10
N SER A 309 7.03 -12.81 7.35
CA SER A 309 7.78 -13.97 7.81
C SER A 309 6.93 -15.24 7.80
N LEU A 310 5.69 -15.19 8.29
CA LEU A 310 4.79 -16.34 8.26
C LEU A 310 4.52 -16.84 6.85
N VAL A 311 4.27 -15.92 5.90
CA VAL A 311 4.07 -16.25 4.49
C VAL A 311 5.35 -16.85 3.89
N ALA A 312 6.51 -16.24 4.14
CA ALA A 312 7.80 -16.73 3.64
C ALA A 312 8.13 -18.13 4.19
N TRP A 313 7.95 -18.36 5.49
CA TRP A 313 8.12 -19.68 6.11
C TRP A 313 7.13 -20.71 5.57
N GLY A 314 5.87 -20.32 5.36
CA GLY A 314 4.84 -21.20 4.79
C GLY A 314 5.18 -21.63 3.36
N LEU A 315 5.53 -20.67 2.49
CA LEU A 315 5.92 -20.95 1.10
C LEU A 315 7.25 -21.72 1.03
N GLY A 316 8.24 -21.35 1.85
CA GLY A 316 9.52 -22.06 1.95
C GLY A 316 9.35 -23.50 2.43
N GLY A 317 8.52 -23.72 3.46
CA GLY A 317 8.17 -25.05 3.96
C GLY A 317 7.46 -25.90 2.90
N LEU A 318 6.56 -25.31 2.11
CA LEU A 318 5.92 -25.98 0.98
C LEU A 318 6.94 -26.41 -0.08
N VAL A 319 7.88 -25.53 -0.46
CA VAL A 319 8.94 -25.86 -1.42
C VAL A 319 9.80 -27.01 -0.91
N VAL A 320 10.24 -26.96 0.35
CA VAL A 320 11.03 -28.04 0.97
C VAL A 320 10.25 -29.35 0.96
N LEU A 321 8.98 -29.32 1.36
CA LEU A 321 8.10 -30.51 1.34
C LEU A 321 8.02 -31.11 -0.06
N LEU A 322 7.81 -30.30 -1.10
CA LEU A 322 7.71 -30.78 -2.49
C LEU A 322 9.04 -31.31 -3.02
N ILE A 323 10.17 -30.72 -2.64
CA ILE A 323 11.51 -31.23 -2.96
C ILE A 323 11.72 -32.60 -2.28
N CYS A 324 11.45 -32.71 -0.99
CA CYS A 324 11.54 -33.98 -0.25
C CYS A 324 10.64 -35.06 -0.86
N HIS A 325 9.41 -34.68 -1.22
CA HIS A 325 8.47 -35.57 -1.90
C HIS A 325 9.02 -36.01 -3.26
N GLY A 326 9.51 -35.08 -4.08
CA GLY A 326 10.12 -35.36 -5.38
C GLY A 326 11.36 -36.26 -5.28
N LEU A 327 12.26 -36.02 -4.32
CA LEU A 327 13.42 -36.86 -4.05
C LEU A 327 13.02 -38.26 -3.58
N GLY A 328 12.06 -38.35 -2.66
CA GLY A 328 11.52 -39.63 -2.21
C GLY A 328 10.96 -40.46 -3.36
N ARG A 329 10.27 -39.80 -4.31
CA ARG A 329 9.78 -40.47 -5.53
C ARG A 329 10.92 -40.98 -6.40
N ILE A 330 11.99 -40.21 -6.59
CA ILE A 330 13.14 -40.64 -7.40
C ILE A 330 13.86 -41.83 -6.74
N ILE A 331 14.11 -41.75 -5.43
CA ILE A 331 14.80 -42.80 -4.66
C ILE A 331 13.99 -44.11 -4.63
N LEU A 332 12.68 -44.00 -4.44
CA LEU A 332 11.78 -45.16 -4.36
C LEU A 332 11.28 -45.63 -5.74
N SER A 333 11.56 -44.89 -6.81
CA SER A 333 11.15 -45.29 -8.15
C SER A 333 11.89 -46.56 -8.56
N GLN A 334 11.12 -47.63 -8.75
CA GLN A 334 11.64 -48.82 -9.42
C GLN A 334 11.87 -48.46 -10.89
N ARG A 335 13.02 -48.85 -11.46
CA ARG A 335 13.30 -48.71 -12.90
C ARG A 335 12.19 -49.42 -13.68
N ALA A 336 11.27 -48.64 -14.24
CA ALA A 336 10.25 -49.17 -15.12
C ALA A 336 10.91 -49.68 -16.41
N ILE A 337 10.68 -50.95 -16.70
CA ILE A 337 11.02 -51.65 -17.95
C ILE A 337 10.52 -50.81 -19.14
N ASP A 338 11.22 -50.85 -20.28
CA ASP A 338 10.91 -50.16 -21.55
C ASP A 338 9.48 -50.46 -22.04
N ILE A 339 8.49 -49.78 -21.47
CA ILE A 339 7.10 -49.82 -21.89
C ILE A 339 6.95 -48.77 -23.00
N PRO A 340 6.42 -49.15 -24.19
CA PRO A 340 6.22 -48.22 -25.28
C PRO A 340 5.30 -47.06 -24.87
N LEU A 341 5.70 -45.84 -25.24
CA LEU A 341 4.94 -44.62 -25.01
C LEU A 341 3.85 -44.48 -26.06
N ASP A 342 2.63 -44.24 -25.61
CA ASP A 342 1.51 -43.85 -26.46
C ASP A 342 1.51 -42.32 -26.59
N ILE A 343 1.42 -41.83 -27.82
CA ILE A 343 1.57 -40.39 -28.14
C ILE A 343 0.33 -39.94 -28.90
N HIS A 344 -0.45 -39.05 -28.28
CA HIS A 344 -1.68 -38.51 -28.87
C HIS A 344 -1.67 -36.99 -28.85
N TYR A 345 -2.20 -36.38 -29.91
CA TYR A 345 -2.33 -34.93 -29.99
C TYR A 345 -3.51 -34.46 -29.12
N LEU A 346 -3.21 -33.72 -28.06
CA LEU A 346 -4.21 -33.34 -27.05
C LEU A 346 -4.35 -31.82 -26.89
N TYR A 347 -3.24 -31.09 -26.98
CA TYR A 347 -3.20 -29.64 -26.74
C TYR A 347 -3.08 -28.89 -28.06
N THR A 348 -4.13 -28.20 -28.48
CA THR A 348 -4.15 -27.44 -29.74
C THR A 348 -3.27 -26.20 -29.68
N LEU A 349 -2.72 -25.75 -30.81
CA LEU A 349 -1.86 -24.57 -30.88
C LEU A 349 -2.46 -23.32 -30.20
N PRO A 350 -3.75 -22.95 -30.42
CA PRO A 350 -4.35 -21.79 -29.74
C PRO A 350 -4.34 -21.90 -28.22
N VAL A 351 -4.62 -23.11 -27.69
CA VAL A 351 -4.61 -23.36 -26.23
C VAL A 351 -3.20 -23.22 -25.68
N ARG A 352 -2.18 -23.70 -26.40
CA ARG A 352 -0.77 -23.55 -25.98
C ARG A 352 -0.35 -22.09 -25.96
N CYS A 353 -0.65 -21.34 -27.02
CA CYS A 353 -0.34 -19.90 -27.08
C CYS A 353 -1.02 -19.13 -25.95
N TRP A 354 -2.32 -19.39 -25.71
CA TRP A 354 -3.07 -18.78 -24.61
C TRP A 354 -2.46 -19.13 -23.24
N HIS A 355 -2.07 -20.38 -23.03
CA HIS A 355 -1.42 -20.82 -21.80
C HIS A 355 -0.10 -20.08 -21.55
N TRP A 356 0.79 -20.05 -22.55
CA TRP A 356 2.11 -19.42 -22.39
C TRP A 356 2.02 -17.90 -22.22
N LEU A 357 1.04 -17.26 -22.86
CA LEU A 357 0.78 -15.83 -22.65
C LEU A 357 0.32 -15.57 -21.20
N ASN A 358 -0.62 -16.36 -20.67
CA ASN A 358 -1.01 -16.28 -19.26
C ASN A 358 0.17 -16.52 -18.32
N ALA A 359 0.98 -17.55 -18.58
CA ALA A 359 2.14 -17.88 -17.76
C ALA A 359 3.16 -16.72 -17.72
N LEU A 360 3.38 -16.03 -18.85
CA LEU A 360 4.26 -14.87 -18.92
C LEU A 360 3.70 -13.69 -18.11
N CYS A 361 2.40 -13.40 -18.23
CA CYS A 361 1.75 -12.36 -17.43
C CYS A 361 1.84 -12.65 -15.93
N PHE A 362 1.58 -13.89 -15.52
CA PHE A 362 1.70 -14.32 -14.13
C PHE A 362 3.14 -14.19 -13.61
N ALA A 363 4.14 -14.59 -14.39
CA ALA A 363 5.53 -14.42 -14.01
C ALA A 363 5.88 -12.93 -13.80
N ALA A 364 5.45 -12.05 -14.72
CA ALA A 364 5.65 -10.62 -14.58
C ALA A 364 4.95 -10.04 -13.34
N LEU A 365 3.72 -10.47 -13.03
CA LEU A 365 2.97 -10.06 -11.84
C LEU A 365 3.62 -10.53 -10.53
N ILE A 366 4.14 -11.77 -10.49
CA ILE A 366 4.83 -12.29 -9.32
C ILE A 366 6.13 -11.51 -9.08
N VAL A 367 6.92 -11.28 -10.12
CA VAL A 367 8.20 -10.54 -10.02
C VAL A 367 7.97 -9.09 -9.61
N SER A 368 7.05 -8.40 -10.29
CA SER A 368 6.72 -7.01 -9.95
C SER A 368 6.07 -6.89 -8.57
N GLY A 369 5.15 -7.79 -8.21
CA GLY A 369 4.57 -7.83 -6.87
C GLY A 369 5.64 -8.05 -5.78
N PHE A 370 6.57 -8.97 -6.00
CA PHE A 370 7.71 -9.17 -5.09
C PHE A 370 8.57 -7.90 -4.98
N ALA A 371 8.88 -7.25 -6.10
CA ALA A 371 9.68 -6.04 -6.10
C ALA A 371 9.00 -4.88 -5.34
N LEU A 372 7.68 -4.72 -5.49
CA LEU A 372 6.88 -3.73 -4.76
C LEU A 372 6.89 -3.96 -3.25
N HIS A 373 6.98 -5.21 -2.79
CA HIS A 373 6.99 -5.53 -1.37
C HIS A 373 8.38 -5.45 -0.71
N TRP A 374 9.43 -5.90 -1.38
CA TRP A 374 10.72 -6.17 -0.73
C TRP A 374 11.92 -5.41 -1.30
N VAL A 375 11.85 -4.89 -2.52
CA VAL A 375 13.03 -4.36 -3.22
C VAL A 375 13.09 -2.84 -3.20
N SER A 376 11.95 -2.14 -3.16
CA SER A 376 11.73 -0.67 -3.10
C SER A 376 12.46 0.20 -4.13
N ALA A 377 13.51 -0.29 -4.79
CA ALA A 377 14.22 0.36 -5.88
C ALA A 377 13.39 0.35 -7.16
N GLN A 378 13.39 1.47 -7.89
CA GLN A 378 12.61 1.65 -9.13
C GLN A 378 11.11 1.39 -8.95
N PHE A 379 10.55 1.80 -7.80
CA PHE A 379 9.16 1.55 -7.43
C PHE A 379 8.16 1.88 -8.56
N SER A 380 8.30 3.05 -9.21
CA SER A 380 7.45 3.46 -10.33
C SER A 380 7.46 2.44 -11.48
N LEU A 381 8.64 1.94 -11.88
CA LEU A 381 8.74 0.94 -12.95
C LEU A 381 7.99 -0.34 -12.56
N TRP A 382 8.16 -0.81 -11.32
CA TRP A 382 7.51 -2.03 -10.87
C TRP A 382 5.99 -1.87 -10.77
N VAL A 383 5.50 -0.69 -10.38
CA VAL A 383 4.06 -0.38 -10.44
C VAL A 383 3.56 -0.43 -11.89
N ASP A 384 4.26 0.20 -12.82
CA ASP A 384 3.86 0.23 -14.23
C ASP A 384 3.85 -1.18 -14.83
N VAL A 385 4.90 -1.98 -14.59
CA VAL A 385 4.99 -3.37 -15.04
C VAL A 385 3.85 -4.20 -14.44
N HIS A 386 3.56 -4.04 -13.14
CA HIS A 386 2.48 -4.76 -12.47
C HIS A 386 1.11 -4.41 -13.08
N ASN A 387 0.83 -3.12 -13.27
CA ASN A 387 -0.42 -2.63 -13.83
C ASN A 387 -0.61 -3.09 -15.28
N ILE A 388 0.42 -2.96 -16.12
CA ILE A 388 0.37 -3.40 -17.52
C ILE A 388 0.14 -4.92 -17.59
N ALA A 389 0.86 -5.70 -16.78
CA ALA A 389 0.70 -7.15 -16.75
C ALA A 389 -0.70 -7.56 -16.24
N GLY A 390 -1.24 -6.87 -15.24
CA GLY A 390 -2.56 -7.10 -14.67
C GLY A 390 -3.69 -6.80 -15.65
N VAL A 391 -3.63 -5.64 -16.33
CA VAL A 391 -4.59 -5.29 -17.40
C VAL A 391 -4.50 -6.26 -18.56
N THR A 392 -3.30 -6.64 -18.98
CA THR A 392 -3.09 -7.64 -20.04
C THR A 392 -3.71 -8.98 -19.66
N LEU A 393 -3.49 -9.45 -18.43
CA LEU A 393 -4.09 -10.67 -17.90
C LEU A 393 -5.62 -10.60 -17.85
N CYS A 394 -6.18 -9.45 -17.46
CA CYS A 394 -7.62 -9.20 -17.50
C CYS A 394 -8.19 -9.38 -18.92
N MET A 395 -7.55 -8.80 -19.93
CA MET A 395 -7.97 -8.94 -21.33
C MET A 395 -7.90 -10.39 -21.82
N ILE A 396 -6.86 -11.12 -21.46
CA ILE A 396 -6.71 -12.55 -21.80
C ILE A 396 -7.81 -13.38 -21.14
N TRP A 397 -8.14 -13.09 -19.89
CA TRP A 397 -9.20 -13.75 -19.14
C TRP A 397 -10.60 -13.45 -19.71
N LEU A 398 -10.89 -12.20 -20.09
CA LEU A 398 -12.14 -11.84 -20.77
C LEU A 398 -12.27 -12.56 -22.12
N GLY A 399 -11.18 -12.65 -22.89
CA GLY A 399 -11.15 -13.44 -24.13
C GLY A 399 -11.44 -14.93 -23.89
N PHE A 400 -10.92 -15.49 -22.81
CA PHE A 400 -11.24 -16.86 -22.39
C PHE A 400 -12.73 -17.04 -22.08
N ILE A 401 -13.33 -16.12 -21.31
CA ILE A 401 -14.76 -16.15 -20.99
C ILE A 401 -15.62 -16.06 -22.26
N LEU A 402 -15.26 -15.18 -23.20
CA LEU A 402 -15.95 -15.06 -24.47
C LEU A 402 -15.94 -16.38 -25.25
N VAL A 403 -14.77 -17.01 -25.39
CA VAL A 403 -14.63 -18.31 -26.07
C VAL A 403 -15.42 -19.42 -25.33
N ALA A 404 -15.44 -19.40 -24.00
CA ALA A 404 -16.19 -20.36 -23.21
C ALA A 404 -17.71 -20.23 -23.43
N ILE A 405 -18.23 -19.01 -23.48
CA ILE A 405 -19.64 -18.71 -23.71
C ILE A 405 -20.06 -19.03 -25.17
N CYS A 406 -19.18 -18.80 -26.15
CA CYS A 406 -19.45 -19.05 -27.58
C CYS A 406 -19.49 -20.55 -27.99
N GLY A 407 -19.48 -21.50 -27.04
CA GLY A 407 -19.76 -22.91 -27.33
C GLY A 407 -18.79 -23.93 -26.72
N ASN A 408 -17.66 -23.49 -26.13
CA ASN A 408 -16.68 -24.39 -25.51
C ASN A 408 -17.01 -24.77 -24.05
N TRP A 409 -18.17 -24.36 -23.53
CA TRP A 409 -18.59 -24.60 -22.14
C TRP A 409 -18.61 -26.08 -21.73
N HIS A 410 -18.84 -27.00 -22.68
CA HIS A 410 -18.98 -28.43 -22.40
C HIS A 410 -17.72 -29.05 -21.76
N HIS A 411 -16.53 -28.52 -22.06
CA HIS A 411 -15.26 -29.00 -21.50
C HIS A 411 -15.09 -28.69 -20.00
N TYR A 412 -15.91 -27.80 -19.42
CA TYR A 412 -15.81 -27.37 -18.02
C TYR A 412 -16.86 -28.02 -17.10
N ARG A 413 -17.69 -28.94 -17.62
CA ARG A 413 -18.71 -29.63 -16.80
C ARG A 413 -18.07 -30.68 -15.88
N VAL A 414 -18.31 -30.54 -14.58
CA VAL A 414 -17.88 -31.52 -13.57
C VAL A 414 -18.79 -32.75 -13.63
N ARG A 415 -18.18 -33.95 -13.70
CA ARG A 415 -18.91 -35.22 -13.61
C ARG A 415 -19.23 -35.53 -12.14
N TRP A 416 -20.45 -35.27 -11.69
CA TRP A 416 -20.82 -35.47 -10.27
C TRP A 416 -20.93 -36.94 -9.82
N GLN A 417 -21.17 -37.87 -10.75
CA GLN A 417 -21.26 -39.29 -10.43
C GLN A 417 -19.94 -39.82 -9.85
N GLY A 418 -19.96 -40.43 -8.67
CA GLY A 418 -18.76 -41.02 -8.04
C GLY A 418 -17.67 -40.02 -7.65
N PHE A 419 -18.02 -38.72 -7.53
CA PHE A 419 -17.09 -37.61 -7.27
C PHE A 419 -16.17 -37.88 -6.07
N VAL A 420 -16.75 -38.19 -4.91
CA VAL A 420 -16.00 -38.38 -3.65
C VAL A 420 -15.00 -39.53 -3.77
N GLY A 421 -15.41 -40.66 -4.36
CA GLY A 421 -14.55 -41.82 -4.55
C GLY A 421 -13.39 -41.55 -5.51
N ARG A 422 -13.62 -40.78 -6.60
CA ARG A 422 -12.54 -40.37 -7.52
C ARG A 422 -11.58 -39.40 -6.86
N PHE A 423 -12.10 -38.42 -6.12
CA PHE A 423 -11.30 -37.46 -5.37
C PHE A 423 -10.37 -38.16 -4.36
N ILE A 424 -10.91 -39.04 -3.50
CA ILE A 424 -10.12 -39.77 -2.50
C ILE A 424 -9.05 -40.65 -3.16
N ARG A 425 -9.39 -41.36 -4.25
CA ARG A 425 -8.40 -42.18 -4.99
C ARG A 425 -7.26 -41.34 -5.55
N GLN A 426 -7.57 -40.18 -6.12
CA GLN A 426 -6.58 -39.28 -6.70
C GLN A 426 -5.67 -38.66 -5.62
N VAL A 427 -6.24 -38.27 -4.48
CA VAL A 427 -5.46 -37.76 -3.32
C VAL A 427 -4.56 -38.86 -2.74
N ARG A 428 -5.09 -40.08 -2.52
CA ARG A 428 -4.30 -41.23 -2.05
C ARG A 428 -3.13 -41.53 -2.99
N TYR A 429 -3.35 -41.42 -4.30
CA TYR A 429 -2.30 -41.63 -5.28
C TYR A 429 -1.14 -40.64 -5.09
N TYR A 430 -1.42 -39.33 -5.05
CA TYR A 430 -0.35 -38.32 -4.90
C TYR A 430 0.34 -38.35 -3.53
N LEU A 431 -0.37 -38.74 -2.47
CA LEU A 431 0.21 -38.82 -1.13
C LEU A 431 1.00 -40.11 -0.88
N TYR A 432 0.62 -41.22 -1.53
CA TYR A 432 1.17 -42.55 -1.21
C TYR A 432 1.41 -43.43 -2.45
N GLY A 433 0.41 -43.59 -3.31
CA GLY A 433 0.47 -44.52 -4.44
C GLY A 433 1.63 -44.23 -5.42
N ILE A 434 1.96 -42.96 -5.62
CA ILE A 434 3.06 -42.52 -6.49
C ILE A 434 4.43 -43.02 -6.04
N PHE A 435 4.65 -43.21 -4.73
CA PHE A 435 5.90 -43.77 -4.18
C PHE A 435 6.00 -45.28 -4.37
N ARG A 436 4.87 -45.97 -4.51
CA ARG A 436 4.81 -47.41 -4.77
C ARG A 436 4.85 -47.76 -6.26
N GLY A 437 4.93 -46.76 -7.15
CA GLY A 437 4.83 -46.97 -8.59
C GLY A 437 3.45 -47.49 -9.01
N GLU A 438 2.40 -47.23 -8.24
CA GLU A 438 1.03 -47.53 -8.65
C GLU A 438 0.72 -46.77 -9.96
N SER A 439 -0.22 -47.28 -10.75
CA SER A 439 -0.68 -46.56 -11.94
C SER A 439 -1.56 -45.37 -11.57
N HIS A 440 -1.45 -44.30 -12.35
CA HIS A 440 -2.24 -43.09 -12.11
C HIS A 440 -3.74 -43.41 -12.28
N PRO A 441 -4.63 -43.06 -11.32
CA PRO A 441 -6.00 -43.59 -11.30
C PRO A 441 -6.94 -43.03 -12.38
N GLU A 442 -6.63 -41.85 -12.95
CA GLU A 442 -7.34 -41.27 -14.09
C GLU A 442 -6.36 -40.91 -15.21
N HIS A 443 -6.65 -41.26 -16.46
CA HIS A 443 -5.79 -40.95 -17.60
C HIS A 443 -6.44 -39.88 -18.48
N ALA A 444 -5.61 -38.98 -19.03
CA ALA A 444 -6.08 -37.95 -19.93
C ALA A 444 -6.46 -38.58 -21.28
N SER A 445 -7.73 -38.48 -21.65
CA SER A 445 -8.23 -38.85 -22.97
C SER A 445 -8.81 -37.62 -23.69
N PRO A 446 -9.06 -37.68 -25.01
CA PRO A 446 -9.75 -36.61 -25.73
C PRO A 446 -11.11 -36.24 -25.11
N GLU A 447 -11.80 -37.21 -24.51
CA GLU A 447 -13.11 -37.09 -23.85
C GLU A 447 -13.00 -36.64 -22.38
N ALA A 448 -11.89 -36.94 -21.70
CA ALA A 448 -11.61 -36.58 -20.31
C ALA A 448 -10.18 -36.03 -20.16
N LYS A 449 -10.00 -34.76 -20.54
CA LYS A 449 -8.68 -34.10 -20.60
C LYS A 449 -7.99 -33.89 -19.25
N PHE A 450 -8.75 -33.85 -18.17
CA PHE A 450 -8.24 -33.53 -16.82
C PHE A 450 -8.60 -34.63 -15.83
N ASN A 451 -7.67 -34.90 -14.90
CA ASN A 451 -8.01 -35.65 -13.70
C ASN A 451 -8.88 -34.78 -12.77
N ILE A 452 -9.58 -35.40 -11.83
CA ILE A 452 -10.50 -34.68 -10.93
C ILE A 452 -9.85 -33.52 -10.16
N LEU A 453 -8.61 -33.65 -9.69
CA LEU A 453 -7.90 -32.58 -8.97
C LEU A 453 -7.50 -31.43 -9.89
N GLN A 454 -7.05 -31.74 -11.10
CA GLN A 454 -6.72 -30.76 -12.14
C GLN A 454 -7.98 -30.03 -12.63
N GLN A 455 -9.11 -30.74 -12.77
CA GLN A 455 -10.39 -30.14 -13.15
C GLN A 455 -10.88 -29.16 -12.08
N LEU A 456 -10.84 -29.55 -10.80
CA LEU A 456 -11.20 -28.67 -9.68
C LEU A 456 -10.25 -27.48 -9.58
N GLY A 457 -8.93 -27.72 -9.71
CA GLY A 457 -7.94 -26.65 -9.70
C GLY A 457 -8.15 -25.66 -10.85
N TYR A 458 -8.43 -26.15 -12.05
CA TYR A 458 -8.73 -25.31 -13.21
C TYR A 458 -9.97 -24.44 -12.97
N ILE A 459 -11.06 -25.04 -12.51
CA ILE A 459 -12.31 -24.30 -12.24
C ILE A 459 -12.10 -23.27 -11.12
N GLY A 460 -11.48 -23.70 -10.01
CA GLY A 460 -11.18 -22.82 -8.88
C GLY A 460 -10.28 -21.65 -9.27
N VAL A 461 -9.24 -21.88 -10.07
CA VAL A 461 -8.37 -20.80 -10.52
C VAL A 461 -9.08 -19.90 -11.53
N MET A 462 -9.65 -20.44 -12.60
CA MET A 462 -10.14 -19.64 -13.73
C MET A 462 -11.47 -18.92 -13.46
N PHE A 463 -12.32 -19.47 -12.57
CA PHE A 463 -13.65 -18.93 -12.30
C PHE A 463 -13.82 -18.35 -10.89
N LEU A 464 -12.84 -18.51 -10.00
CA LEU A 464 -12.91 -17.94 -8.64
C LEU A 464 -11.67 -17.11 -8.30
N LEU A 465 -10.48 -17.73 -8.22
CA LEU A 465 -9.29 -17.04 -7.70
C LEU A 465 -8.78 -15.93 -8.65
N LEU A 466 -8.63 -16.23 -9.94
CA LEU A 466 -8.15 -15.25 -10.93
C LEU A 466 -9.12 -14.07 -11.10
N PRO A 467 -10.45 -14.26 -11.24
CA PRO A 467 -11.39 -13.15 -11.27
C PRO A 467 -11.34 -12.27 -10.01
N LEU A 468 -11.27 -12.89 -8.83
CA LEU A 468 -11.14 -12.14 -7.58
C LEU A 468 -9.82 -11.36 -7.51
N LEU A 469 -8.71 -11.95 -7.97
CA LEU A 469 -7.42 -11.28 -8.03
C LEU A 469 -7.44 -10.10 -9.01
N ILE A 470 -8.07 -10.26 -10.17
CA ILE A 470 -8.25 -9.18 -11.16
C ILE A 470 -9.13 -8.05 -10.57
N VAL A 471 -10.29 -8.38 -10.01
CA VAL A 471 -11.21 -7.38 -9.44
C VAL A 471 -10.54 -6.59 -8.33
N THR A 472 -9.86 -7.27 -7.40
CA THR A 472 -9.14 -6.59 -6.32
C THR A 472 -7.99 -5.73 -6.85
N GLY A 473 -7.24 -6.20 -7.86
CA GLY A 473 -6.17 -5.41 -8.48
C GLY A 473 -6.71 -4.17 -9.22
N LEU A 474 -7.83 -4.29 -9.94
CA LEU A 474 -8.49 -3.16 -10.59
C LEU A 474 -9.03 -2.13 -9.59
N LEU A 475 -9.58 -2.58 -8.45
CA LEU A 475 -10.01 -1.68 -7.37
C LEU A 475 -8.85 -0.94 -6.71
N MET A 476 -7.67 -1.57 -6.61
CA MET A 476 -6.45 -0.90 -6.17
C MET A 476 -5.92 0.10 -7.20
N MET A 477 -6.06 -0.20 -8.50
CA MET A 477 -5.65 0.69 -9.59
C MET A 477 -6.59 1.91 -9.75
N TYR A 478 -7.89 1.73 -9.47
CA TYR A 478 -8.91 2.78 -9.48
C TYR A 478 -9.53 2.95 -8.09
N PRO A 479 -8.81 3.56 -7.14
CA PRO A 479 -9.22 3.61 -5.74
C PRO A 479 -10.54 4.35 -5.50
N ASP A 480 -10.96 5.22 -6.42
CA ASP A 480 -12.23 5.95 -6.36
C ASP A 480 -13.46 5.04 -6.52
N LEU A 481 -13.29 3.86 -7.14
CA LEU A 481 -14.35 2.87 -7.29
C LEU A 481 -14.49 1.97 -6.06
N THR A 482 -13.54 2.03 -5.12
CA THR A 482 -13.58 1.21 -3.91
C THR A 482 -14.53 1.83 -2.89
N PRO A 483 -15.54 1.09 -2.38
CA PRO A 483 -16.42 1.59 -1.33
C PRO A 483 -15.61 2.07 -0.12
N GLU A 484 -16.07 3.17 0.51
CA GLU A 484 -15.40 3.71 1.70
C GLU A 484 -15.33 2.68 2.84
N THR A 485 -16.38 1.85 2.97
CA THR A 485 -16.46 0.77 3.96
C THR A 485 -16.86 -0.57 3.32
N LEU A 486 -16.21 -1.64 3.77
CA LEU A 486 -16.56 -3.05 3.48
C LEU A 486 -16.50 -3.82 4.80
N PHE A 487 -17.56 -4.54 5.16
CA PHE A 487 -17.64 -5.32 6.41
C PHE A 487 -17.26 -4.50 7.67
N SER A 488 -17.73 -3.26 7.75
CA SER A 488 -17.44 -2.30 8.84
C SER A 488 -15.96 -1.91 8.98
N SER A 489 -15.12 -2.28 8.00
CA SER A 489 -13.69 -1.94 7.92
C SER A 489 -13.44 -1.00 6.72
N PRO A 490 -12.31 -0.25 6.69
CA PRO A 490 -11.98 0.60 5.54
C PRO A 490 -11.89 -0.23 4.25
N GLY A 491 -12.71 0.09 3.25
CA GLY A 491 -12.86 -0.77 2.07
C GLY A 491 -11.56 -0.96 1.29
N LYS A 492 -10.79 0.11 1.11
CA LYS A 492 -9.46 0.08 0.46
C LYS A 492 -8.49 -0.87 1.16
N GLN A 493 -8.52 -0.92 2.50
CA GLN A 493 -7.67 -1.81 3.28
C GLN A 493 -8.08 -3.27 3.13
N VAL A 494 -9.39 -3.54 3.16
CA VAL A 494 -9.93 -4.90 2.94
C VAL A 494 -9.53 -5.41 1.55
N VAL A 495 -9.68 -4.58 0.52
CA VAL A 495 -9.31 -4.91 -0.86
C VAL A 495 -7.81 -5.24 -0.96
N ALA A 496 -6.94 -4.43 -0.34
CA ALA A 496 -5.51 -4.66 -0.37
C ALA A 496 -5.14 -5.99 0.29
N TRP A 497 -5.62 -6.27 1.50
CA TRP A 497 -5.38 -7.55 2.19
C TRP A 497 -5.91 -8.75 1.40
N LEU A 498 -7.10 -8.61 0.80
CA LEU A 498 -7.67 -9.64 -0.05
C LEU A 498 -6.78 -9.89 -1.28
N HIS A 499 -6.30 -8.83 -1.93
CA HIS A 499 -5.40 -8.96 -3.09
C HIS A 499 -4.10 -9.68 -2.72
N TYR A 500 -3.46 -9.28 -1.62
CA TYR A 500 -2.22 -9.93 -1.14
C TYR A 500 -2.46 -11.39 -0.77
N GLY A 501 -3.53 -11.70 -0.03
CA GLY A 501 -3.89 -13.07 0.33
C GLY A 501 -4.15 -13.95 -0.90
N LEU A 502 -4.88 -13.42 -1.89
CA LEU A 502 -5.10 -14.09 -3.18
C LEU A 502 -3.78 -14.29 -3.92
N ALA A 503 -2.89 -13.30 -3.95
CA ALA A 503 -1.58 -13.40 -4.59
C ALA A 503 -0.73 -14.52 -3.95
N VAL A 504 -0.70 -14.62 -2.62
CA VAL A 504 0.01 -15.69 -1.89
C VAL A 504 -0.56 -17.08 -2.27
N VAL A 505 -1.88 -17.22 -2.29
CA VAL A 505 -2.53 -18.48 -2.71
C VAL A 505 -2.18 -18.82 -4.16
N MET A 506 -2.12 -17.83 -5.04
CA MET A 506 -1.76 -18.02 -6.45
C MET A 506 -0.28 -18.39 -6.64
N VAL A 507 0.63 -17.81 -5.85
CA VAL A 507 2.04 -18.23 -5.82
C VAL A 507 2.17 -19.67 -5.34
N ALA A 508 1.48 -20.05 -4.27
CA ALA A 508 1.45 -21.43 -3.79
C ALA A 508 0.88 -22.39 -4.85
N PHE A 509 -0.17 -21.99 -5.55
CA PHE A 509 -0.72 -22.75 -6.68
C PHE A 509 0.32 -22.95 -7.79
N ILE A 510 1.08 -21.92 -8.18
CA ILE A 510 2.12 -22.04 -9.22
C ILE A 510 3.23 -23.00 -8.76
N ILE A 511 3.67 -22.93 -7.51
CA ILE A 511 4.66 -23.86 -6.94
C ILE A 511 4.17 -25.31 -7.05
N VAL A 512 2.93 -25.58 -6.60
CA VAL A 512 2.32 -26.92 -6.68
C VAL A 512 2.11 -27.35 -8.14
N HIS A 513 1.67 -26.45 -9.01
CA HIS A 513 1.43 -26.70 -10.42
C HIS A 513 2.72 -27.13 -11.13
N LEU A 514 3.82 -26.39 -10.94
CA LEU A 514 5.12 -26.73 -11.52
C LEU A 514 5.64 -28.07 -10.98
N TYR A 515 5.43 -28.36 -9.69
CA TYR A 515 5.74 -29.67 -9.13
C TYR A 515 4.92 -30.79 -9.79
N LEU A 516 3.60 -30.62 -9.94
CA LEU A 516 2.74 -31.61 -10.60
C LEU A 516 3.11 -31.82 -12.07
N CYS A 517 3.62 -30.80 -12.78
CA CYS A 517 4.17 -30.95 -14.11
C CYS A 517 5.37 -31.92 -14.17
N SER A 518 6.07 -32.13 -13.05
CA SER A 518 7.15 -33.11 -12.93
C SER A 518 6.68 -34.54 -12.61
N THR A 519 5.39 -34.73 -12.32
CA THR A 519 4.82 -36.02 -11.92
C THR A 519 4.41 -36.92 -13.08
N GLY A 520 4.65 -36.50 -14.32
CA GLY A 520 4.46 -37.32 -15.51
C GLY A 520 5.42 -38.52 -15.56
N ASP A 521 5.24 -39.38 -16.57
CA ASP A 521 6.07 -40.56 -16.81
C ASP A 521 7.58 -40.27 -16.83
N THR A 522 7.95 -39.08 -17.32
CA THR A 522 9.26 -38.49 -17.12
C THR A 522 9.08 -37.07 -16.58
N PRO A 523 10.03 -36.52 -15.80
CA PRO A 523 9.89 -35.19 -15.19
C PRO A 523 9.60 -34.04 -16.18
N GLY A 524 9.92 -34.22 -17.46
CA GLY A 524 9.65 -33.23 -18.50
C GLY A 524 8.52 -33.58 -19.46
N SER A 525 7.85 -34.74 -19.33
CA SER A 525 6.90 -35.21 -20.37
C SER A 525 5.69 -34.27 -20.51
N LEU A 526 5.15 -33.79 -19.39
CA LEU A 526 4.00 -32.89 -19.38
C LEU A 526 4.36 -31.49 -19.89
N ILE A 527 5.52 -30.96 -19.49
CA ILE A 527 6.04 -29.67 -19.99
C ILE A 527 6.24 -29.73 -21.50
N LYS A 528 6.86 -30.81 -21.99
CA LYS A 528 7.06 -31.03 -23.42
C LYS A 528 5.74 -31.07 -24.19
N GLY A 529 4.71 -31.69 -23.61
CA GLY A 529 3.35 -31.69 -24.17
C GLY A 529 2.77 -30.28 -24.35
N MET A 530 3.04 -29.34 -23.44
CA MET A 530 2.62 -27.94 -23.62
C MET A 530 3.48 -27.12 -24.60
N ILE A 531 4.58 -27.67 -25.09
CA ILE A 531 5.40 -27.06 -26.15
C ILE A 531 4.94 -27.59 -27.51
N ASP A 532 4.91 -28.92 -27.67
CA ASP A 532 4.66 -29.56 -28.97
C ASP A 532 3.21 -30.01 -29.22
N GLY A 533 2.38 -30.08 -28.18
CA GLY A 533 0.97 -30.48 -28.24
C GLY A 533 0.69 -31.96 -28.01
N TYR A 534 1.71 -32.78 -27.87
CA TYR A 534 1.58 -34.23 -27.80
C TYR A 534 1.66 -34.74 -26.36
N HIS A 535 0.57 -35.35 -25.90
CA HIS A 535 0.53 -36.05 -24.62
C HIS A 535 1.26 -37.39 -24.76
N ARG A 536 2.07 -37.74 -23.75
CA ARG A 536 2.90 -38.95 -23.73
C ARG A 536 2.57 -39.72 -22.48
N SER A 537 2.02 -40.91 -22.64
CA SER A 537 1.66 -41.79 -21.53
C SER A 537 2.14 -43.21 -21.83
N ARG A 538 2.71 -43.91 -20.85
CA ARG A 538 3.03 -45.34 -20.99
C ARG A 538 1.77 -46.16 -21.19
N LYS A 539 1.77 -47.03 -22.20
CA LYS A 539 0.66 -47.95 -22.47
C LYS A 539 0.56 -48.96 -21.31
N GLN A 540 -0.60 -49.05 -20.66
CA GLN A 540 -0.84 -50.14 -19.72
C GLN A 540 -1.07 -51.45 -20.47
N LYS A 541 -0.60 -52.54 -19.86
CA LYS A 541 -0.94 -53.92 -20.25
C LYS A 541 -2.41 -54.21 -20.02
#